data_AF-A0A3D0DLI9-F1
#
_entry.id   AF-A0A3D0DLI9-F1
#
_cell.length_a   1.000
_cell.length_b   1.000
_cell.length_c   1.000
_cell.angle_alpha   90.00
_cell.angle_beta   90.00
_cell.angle_gamma   90.00
#
_symmetry.space_group_name_H-M   'P 1'
#
loop_
_entity.id
_entity.type
_entity.pdbx_description
1 polymer ?
#
loop_
_entity_poly.entity_id
_entity_poly.type
_entity_poly.pdbx_seq_one_letter_code
_entity_poly.pdbx_strand_id
1 'polypeptide(L)'
;MKKNLVRLIALASCMLMGMSLVTACGNEAEVASGTTEVSESASEVQEEIKEDITEAKEDVEEVKEEVSENVEKASEEVKDATSDDAEEEHISMLPDYIYKGGDPYISAISMFMIENYAGNYERSDVSIPNISIIDIDDSNADDILVWGDYWIFNYDLDGDKLVCKSGGNYPGLIHIKDNLVTGFDIVADGSDYTESAKAIFGDRYEKFEEVNASTEEREKIRTQTISDYVKSHELNITKYQDEGWDPVNLPE
;
A
#
# COMPACT_ATOMS: atom_id res chain seq x y z
N MET A 1 30.56 11.43 -22.36
CA MET A 1 30.47 10.05 -21.83
C MET A 1 30.80 10.07 -20.35
N LYS A 2 29.79 10.22 -19.46
CA LYS A 2 29.97 10.07 -18.02
C LYS A 2 29.58 8.63 -17.65
N LYS A 3 30.42 7.94 -16.87
CA LYS A 3 30.12 6.59 -16.38
C LYS A 3 29.45 6.76 -15.01
N ASN A 4 28.18 6.41 -14.90
CA ASN A 4 27.48 6.46 -13.62
C ASN A 4 27.89 5.25 -12.76
N LEU A 5 28.07 5.51 -11.48
CA LEU A 5 28.72 4.63 -10.52
C LEU A 5 27.65 3.85 -9.74
N VAL A 6 27.52 2.54 -10.00
CA VAL A 6 26.64 1.67 -9.22
C VAL A 6 27.14 1.62 -7.77
N ARG A 7 26.30 2.03 -6.81
CA ARG A 7 26.57 1.91 -5.38
C ARG A 7 25.94 0.63 -4.85
N LEU A 8 26.79 -0.33 -4.52
CA LEU A 8 26.40 -1.54 -3.80
C LEU A 8 26.20 -1.18 -2.31
N ILE A 9 24.98 -1.33 -1.78
CA ILE A 9 24.72 -1.19 -0.34
C ILE A 9 24.55 -2.60 0.24
N ALA A 10 25.46 -2.99 1.12
CA ALA A 10 25.38 -4.25 1.84
C ALA A 10 24.56 -4.07 3.13
N LEU A 11 23.46 -4.80 3.27
CA LEU A 11 22.72 -4.86 4.54
C LEU A 11 23.45 -5.76 5.55
N ALA A 12 23.76 -5.19 6.71
CA ALA A 12 24.30 -5.95 7.84
C ALA A 12 23.15 -6.55 8.66
N SER A 13 23.10 -7.88 8.74
CA SER A 13 22.16 -8.60 9.61
C SER A 13 22.65 -8.59 11.06
N CYS A 14 21.88 -7.98 11.97
CA CYS A 14 22.11 -8.04 13.41
C CYS A 14 21.13 -9.02 14.07
N MET A 15 21.60 -10.23 14.36
CA MET A 15 20.87 -11.16 15.23
C MET A 15 20.98 -10.71 16.70
N LEU A 16 19.84 -10.54 17.36
CA LEU A 16 19.74 -10.47 18.82
C LEU A 16 18.68 -11.46 19.31
N MET A 17 19.11 -12.69 19.59
CA MET A 17 18.30 -13.66 20.34
C MET A 17 18.56 -13.47 21.84
N GLY A 18 17.55 -12.97 22.57
CA GLY A 18 17.56 -12.97 24.03
C GLY A 18 17.12 -14.33 24.58
N MET A 19 18.02 -15.03 25.28
CA MET A 19 17.62 -15.94 26.37
C MET A 19 17.21 -15.04 27.55
N SER A 20 16.17 -15.29 28.34
CA SER A 20 15.79 -16.55 29.02
C SER A 20 14.25 -16.53 29.29
N LEU A 21 13.59 -17.28 30.19
CA LEU A 21 13.99 -18.12 31.33
C LEU A 21 12.98 -19.27 31.55
N VAL A 22 13.28 -20.11 32.52
CA VAL A 22 12.57 -21.32 32.98
C VAL A 22 11.35 -20.99 33.87
N THR A 23 10.27 -21.75 33.74
CA THR A 23 9.49 -22.28 34.88
C THR A 23 8.82 -23.59 34.47
N ALA A 24 8.91 -24.62 35.32
CA ALA A 24 8.36 -25.96 35.08
C ALA A 24 7.65 -26.48 36.34
N CYS A 25 6.67 -27.38 36.15
CA CYS A 25 5.84 -28.04 37.17
C CYS A 25 4.91 -27.09 37.96
N GLY A 26 3.60 -27.30 38.11
CA GLY A 26 2.72 -28.40 37.69
C GLY A 26 2.15 -29.17 38.88
N ASN A 27 0.83 -29.09 39.09
CA ASN A 27 0.02 -30.14 39.72
C ASN A 27 -1.49 -29.89 39.48
N GLU A 28 -2.27 -30.96 39.30
CA GLU A 28 -3.75 -30.92 39.26
C GLU A 28 -4.34 -30.99 40.68
N ALA A 29 -5.47 -30.32 40.91
CA ALA A 29 -6.47 -30.67 41.93
C ALA A 29 -7.81 -29.96 41.64
N GLU A 30 -8.91 -30.54 42.09
CA GLU A 30 -10.28 -30.28 41.63
C GLU A 30 -11.23 -29.88 42.80
N VAL A 31 -12.39 -29.30 42.46
CA VAL A 31 -13.66 -29.21 43.25
C VAL A 31 -13.86 -28.10 44.32
N ALA A 32 -15.11 -27.60 44.35
CA ALA A 32 -15.84 -26.81 45.37
C ALA A 32 -15.54 -25.29 45.45
N SER A 33 -16.49 -24.37 45.23
CA SER A 33 -17.87 -24.19 45.78
C SER A 33 -17.88 -23.70 47.23
N GLY A 34 -18.27 -22.45 47.44
CA GLY A 34 -18.42 -21.82 48.76
C GLY A 34 -18.77 -20.33 48.65
N THR A 35 -19.88 -19.93 49.26
CA THR A 35 -20.52 -18.60 49.11
C THR A 35 -20.33 -17.73 50.36
N THR A 36 -20.64 -16.43 50.26
CA THR A 36 -21.25 -15.58 51.32
C THR A 36 -20.35 -14.62 52.14
N GLU A 37 -20.48 -13.33 51.79
CA GLU A 37 -20.66 -12.10 52.62
C GLU A 37 -19.58 -11.47 53.54
N VAL A 38 -19.32 -10.18 53.23
CA VAL A 38 -19.41 -8.96 54.08
C VAL A 38 -18.60 -8.85 55.40
N SER A 39 -17.74 -7.82 55.45
CA SER A 39 -17.62 -6.93 56.63
C SER A 39 -17.09 -5.54 56.21
N GLU A 40 -17.69 -4.49 56.75
CA GLU A 40 -17.32 -3.07 56.52
C GLU A 40 -16.09 -2.65 57.34
N SER A 41 -15.33 -1.67 56.86
CA SER A 41 -14.66 -0.67 57.72
C SER A 41 -14.14 0.52 56.90
N ALA A 42 -14.62 1.73 57.26
CA ALA A 42 -14.06 3.08 57.08
C ALA A 42 -13.12 3.37 55.88
N SER A 43 -13.45 4.24 54.92
CA SER A 43 -13.81 5.67 55.02
C SER A 43 -12.67 6.61 55.47
N GLU A 44 -11.60 6.76 54.67
CA GLU A 44 -10.65 7.91 54.80
C GLU A 44 -9.74 8.12 53.57
N VAL A 45 -10.24 7.99 52.33
CA VAL A 45 -9.47 8.36 51.10
C VAL A 45 -10.39 8.97 50.02
N GLN A 46 -11.16 10.01 50.38
CA GLN A 46 -11.98 10.79 49.43
C GLN A 46 -11.88 12.30 49.67
N GLU A 47 -10.66 12.84 49.80
CA GLU A 47 -10.46 14.31 49.72
C GLU A 47 -9.12 14.78 49.11
N GLU A 48 -8.19 13.89 48.75
CA GLU A 48 -6.86 14.26 48.20
C GLU A 48 -6.65 13.92 46.70
N ILE A 49 -7.72 13.86 45.88
CA ILE A 49 -7.61 13.69 44.41
C ILE A 49 -8.44 14.76 43.67
N LYS A 50 -8.41 15.99 44.19
CA LYS A 50 -9.11 17.16 43.60
C LYS A 50 -8.26 18.42 43.43
N GLU A 51 -7.03 18.49 43.94
CA GLU A 51 -6.11 19.60 43.67
C GLU A 51 -5.14 19.34 42.50
N ASP A 52 -4.76 18.08 42.24
CA ASP A 52 -3.87 17.70 41.11
C ASP A 52 -4.52 17.74 39.70
N ILE A 53 -5.80 18.10 39.59
CA ILE A 53 -6.54 18.15 38.29
C ILE A 53 -6.77 19.61 37.83
N THR A 54 -6.29 20.58 38.60
CA THR A 54 -6.44 22.02 38.31
C THR A 54 -5.18 22.71 37.79
N GLU A 55 -3.99 22.15 37.99
CA GLU A 55 -2.73 22.75 37.49
C GLU A 55 -2.36 22.24 36.07
N ALA A 56 -2.80 21.04 35.69
CA ALA A 56 -2.55 20.45 34.36
C ALA A 56 -3.51 20.94 33.24
N LYS A 57 -4.07 22.15 33.36
CA LYS A 57 -5.03 22.72 32.38
C LYS A 57 -4.68 24.10 31.84
N GLU A 58 -3.80 24.87 32.49
CA GLU A 58 -3.34 26.15 31.93
C GLU A 58 -2.21 25.95 30.90
N ASP A 59 -1.30 24.99 31.12
CA ASP A 59 -0.18 24.65 30.22
C ASP A 59 -0.58 24.12 28.82
N VAL A 60 -1.88 23.91 28.54
CA VAL A 60 -2.36 23.36 27.26
C VAL A 60 -2.99 24.40 26.33
N GLU A 61 -3.43 25.56 26.85
CA GLU A 61 -3.88 26.67 25.98
C GLU A 61 -2.70 27.52 25.49
N GLU A 62 -1.68 27.77 26.32
CA GLU A 62 -0.52 28.59 25.95
C GLU A 62 0.33 27.94 24.82
N VAL A 63 0.50 26.62 24.86
CA VAL A 63 1.18 25.85 23.79
C VAL A 63 0.39 25.87 22.47
N LYS A 64 -0.90 26.19 22.49
CA LYS A 64 -1.77 26.13 21.30
C LYS A 64 -1.75 27.43 20.49
N GLU A 65 -1.53 28.59 21.12
CA GLU A 65 -1.30 29.86 20.41
C GLU A 65 0.12 29.95 19.84
N GLU A 66 1.16 29.56 20.59
CA GLU A 66 2.56 29.62 20.08
C GLU A 66 2.80 28.73 18.85
N VAL A 67 2.12 27.57 18.76
CA VAL A 67 2.16 26.72 17.56
C VAL A 67 1.40 27.35 16.39
N SER A 68 0.34 28.10 16.64
CA SER A 68 -0.43 28.79 15.59
C SER A 68 0.35 29.93 14.97
N GLU A 69 1.00 30.79 15.77
CA GLU A 69 1.81 31.90 15.25
C GLU A 69 3.05 31.41 14.47
N ASN A 70 3.71 30.33 14.93
CA ASN A 70 4.88 29.80 14.21
C ASN A 70 4.53 29.20 12.83
N VAL A 71 3.33 28.63 12.66
CA VAL A 71 2.89 28.08 11.38
C VAL A 71 2.54 29.19 10.37
N GLU A 72 1.88 30.27 10.80
CA GLU A 72 1.64 31.42 9.91
C GLU A 72 2.94 32.13 9.52
N LYS A 73 3.87 32.28 10.46
CA LYS A 73 5.16 32.96 10.19
C LYS A 73 6.07 32.18 9.24
N ALA A 74 6.05 30.84 9.31
CA ALA A 74 6.72 29.98 8.34
C ALA A 74 6.07 30.01 6.94
N SER A 75 4.78 30.37 6.85
CA SER A 75 4.04 30.49 5.58
C SER A 75 4.33 31.79 4.81
N GLU A 76 4.73 32.86 5.50
CA GLU A 76 5.05 34.15 4.84
C GLU A 76 6.51 34.28 4.36
N GLU A 77 7.50 33.65 5.02
CA GLU A 77 8.92 33.81 4.64
C GLU A 77 9.34 33.08 3.34
N VAL A 78 8.50 32.20 2.76
CA VAL A 78 8.81 31.44 1.53
C VAL A 78 8.52 32.24 0.23
N LYS A 79 7.90 33.43 0.32
CA LYS A 79 7.33 34.14 -0.85
C LYS A 79 8.26 35.04 -1.66
N ASP A 80 9.58 35.09 -1.39
CA ASP A 80 10.49 35.97 -2.16
C ASP A 80 11.92 35.43 -2.37
N ALA A 81 12.07 34.36 -3.16
CA ALA A 81 13.31 34.09 -3.92
C ALA A 81 13.18 33.04 -5.06
N THR A 82 12.89 33.53 -6.27
CA THR A 82 13.45 33.06 -7.57
C THR A 82 13.28 31.61 -8.10
N SER A 83 12.58 31.54 -9.23
CA SER A 83 12.88 30.73 -10.44
C SER A 83 12.45 29.24 -10.50
N ASP A 84 11.86 28.91 -11.66
CA ASP A 84 11.31 27.62 -12.11
C ASP A 84 12.06 26.33 -11.73
N ASP A 85 11.29 25.24 -11.65
CA ASP A 85 11.69 23.82 -11.60
C ASP A 85 12.09 23.27 -10.20
N ALA A 86 11.24 23.57 -9.20
CA ALA A 86 11.13 22.76 -7.99
C ALA A 86 9.81 21.97 -8.03
N GLU A 87 9.88 20.65 -8.12
CA GLU A 87 8.74 19.78 -7.83
C GLU A 87 8.34 19.99 -6.35
N GLU A 88 7.10 20.40 -6.10
CA GLU A 88 6.59 20.43 -4.72
C GLU A 88 6.60 19.00 -4.17
N GLU A 89 7.15 18.80 -2.96
CA GLU A 89 7.19 17.48 -2.34
C GLU A 89 5.76 17.04 -1.96
N HIS A 90 5.14 16.26 -2.85
CA HIS A 90 3.85 15.62 -2.58
C HIS A 90 4.00 14.55 -1.50
N ILE A 91 3.73 14.94 -0.25
CA ILE A 91 3.72 14.06 0.92
C ILE A 91 2.35 13.37 1.00
N SER A 92 2.31 12.07 0.67
CA SER A 92 1.09 11.28 0.89
C SER A 92 0.92 10.90 2.36
N MET A 93 -0.34 10.78 2.79
CA MET A 93 -0.73 10.14 4.06
C MET A 93 -1.07 8.65 3.91
N LEU A 94 -1.08 8.11 2.69
CA LEU A 94 -1.36 6.70 2.43
C LEU A 94 -0.09 5.84 2.50
N PRO A 95 -0.17 4.60 3.01
CA PRO A 95 0.93 3.64 2.91
C PRO A 95 1.10 3.13 1.48
N ASP A 96 2.34 2.81 1.10
CA ASP A 96 2.62 2.21 -0.21
C ASP A 96 1.84 0.89 -0.41
N TYR A 97 1.38 0.63 -1.63
CA TYR A 97 0.73 -0.64 -1.96
C TYR A 97 1.74 -1.79 -1.85
N ILE A 98 1.39 -2.80 -1.03
CA ILE A 98 2.11 -4.07 -0.94
C ILE A 98 1.10 -5.20 -1.07
N TYR A 99 1.21 -6.02 -2.12
CA TYR A 99 0.35 -7.17 -2.31
C TYR A 99 0.48 -8.20 -1.16
N LYS A 100 -0.67 -8.67 -0.63
CA LYS A 100 -0.73 -9.62 0.50
C LYS A 100 -1.38 -10.97 0.15
N GLY A 101 -1.86 -11.17 -1.08
CA GLY A 101 -2.66 -12.34 -1.47
C GLY A 101 -1.90 -13.66 -1.61
N GLY A 102 -0.57 -13.67 -1.40
CA GLY A 102 0.23 -14.89 -1.30
C GLY A 102 0.76 -15.47 -2.62
N ASP A 103 0.24 -15.04 -3.77
CA ASP A 103 0.83 -15.35 -5.08
C ASP A 103 2.18 -14.62 -5.28
N PRO A 104 3.30 -15.33 -5.48
CA PRO A 104 4.62 -14.71 -5.59
C PRO A 104 4.79 -13.92 -6.90
N TYR A 105 4.12 -14.32 -7.98
CA TYR A 105 4.21 -13.67 -9.28
C TYR A 105 3.45 -12.36 -9.25
N ILE A 106 2.22 -12.34 -8.72
CA ILE A 106 1.46 -11.09 -8.52
C ILE A 106 2.22 -10.14 -7.60
N SER A 107 2.89 -10.64 -6.56
CA SER A 107 3.75 -9.82 -5.69
C SER A 107 4.91 -9.17 -6.46
N ALA A 108 5.67 -9.97 -7.23
CA ALA A 108 6.83 -9.50 -7.98
C ALA A 108 6.43 -8.50 -9.07
N ILE A 109 5.36 -8.82 -9.82
CA ILE A 109 4.81 -7.97 -10.88
C ILE A 109 4.27 -6.67 -10.29
N SER A 110 3.53 -6.71 -9.19
CA SER A 110 2.97 -5.50 -8.54
C SER A 110 4.07 -4.51 -8.17
N MET A 111 5.14 -4.99 -7.52
CA MET A 111 6.28 -4.17 -7.12
C MET A 111 6.99 -3.56 -8.34
N PHE A 112 7.25 -4.40 -9.36
CA PHE A 112 7.86 -3.95 -10.61
C PHE A 112 7.01 -2.90 -11.35
N MET A 113 5.69 -3.06 -11.40
CA MET A 113 4.77 -2.10 -12.02
C MET A 113 4.77 -0.74 -11.31
N ILE A 114 4.82 -0.73 -9.97
CA ILE A 114 4.95 0.51 -9.19
C ILE A 114 6.30 1.18 -9.46
N GLU A 115 7.40 0.44 -9.30
CA GLU A 115 8.77 0.97 -9.42
C GLU A 115 9.11 1.50 -10.82
N ASN A 116 8.53 0.92 -11.89
CA ASN A 116 8.95 1.20 -13.26
C ASN A 116 7.88 1.90 -14.12
N TYR A 117 6.60 1.86 -13.73
CA TYR A 117 5.51 2.39 -14.56
C TYR A 117 4.60 3.41 -13.88
N ALA A 118 4.41 3.38 -12.56
CA ALA A 118 3.55 4.36 -11.88
C ALA A 118 4.04 5.81 -12.05
N GLY A 119 5.36 6.02 -12.06
CA GLY A 119 5.99 7.32 -12.28
C GLY A 119 5.94 7.85 -13.73
N ASN A 120 5.37 7.11 -14.69
CA ASN A 120 5.12 7.62 -16.05
C ASN A 120 3.83 8.45 -16.14
N TYR A 121 3.09 8.56 -15.03
CA TYR A 121 1.80 9.24 -14.94
C TYR A 121 1.86 10.40 -13.93
N GLU A 122 0.75 11.13 -13.79
CA GLU A 122 0.62 12.16 -12.76
C GLU A 122 0.82 11.52 -11.37
N ARG A 123 1.63 12.19 -10.54
CA ARG A 123 1.92 11.74 -9.17
C ARG A 123 0.69 11.90 -8.30
N SER A 124 0.42 10.90 -7.48
CA SER A 124 -0.74 10.81 -6.59
C SER A 124 -0.36 10.23 -5.23
N ASP A 125 -1.34 10.11 -4.33
CA ASP A 125 -1.16 9.51 -3.00
C ASP A 125 -0.72 8.04 -3.04
N VAL A 126 -1.36 7.19 -3.86
CA VAL A 126 -1.02 5.76 -3.93
C VAL A 126 -1.14 5.21 -5.35
N SER A 127 -0.22 4.31 -5.71
CA SER A 127 -0.25 3.57 -6.97
C SER A 127 -0.64 2.11 -6.70
N ILE A 128 -1.77 1.66 -7.26
CA ILE A 128 -2.33 0.32 -7.05
C ILE A 128 -2.36 -0.43 -8.40
N PRO A 129 -1.54 -1.48 -8.58
CA PRO A 129 -1.59 -2.36 -9.73
C PRO A 129 -2.91 -3.14 -9.80
N ASN A 130 -3.37 -3.46 -11.01
CA ASN A 130 -4.45 -4.42 -11.27
C ASN A 130 -3.93 -5.44 -12.28
N ILE A 131 -3.73 -6.68 -11.83
CA ILE A 131 -2.92 -7.70 -12.51
C ILE A 131 -3.82 -8.89 -12.89
N SER A 132 -3.98 -9.12 -14.19
CA SER A 132 -4.70 -10.29 -14.71
C SER A 132 -3.74 -11.25 -15.41
N ILE A 133 -3.46 -12.40 -14.77
CA ILE A 133 -2.59 -13.43 -15.35
C ILE A 133 -3.37 -14.28 -16.37
N ILE A 134 -2.80 -14.40 -17.57
CA ILE A 134 -3.36 -15.14 -18.71
C ILE A 134 -2.76 -16.55 -18.77
N ASP A 135 -1.46 -16.71 -18.58
CA ASP A 135 -0.81 -18.03 -18.48
C ASP A 135 0.54 -17.94 -17.76
N ILE A 136 1.03 -19.07 -17.25
CA ILE A 136 2.34 -19.19 -16.59
C ILE A 136 3.06 -20.43 -17.15
N ASP A 137 4.33 -20.28 -17.54
CA ASP A 137 5.26 -21.38 -17.76
C ASP A 137 6.40 -21.29 -16.75
N ASP A 138 6.32 -22.12 -15.71
CA ASP A 138 7.31 -22.26 -14.64
C ASP A 138 8.23 -23.48 -14.83
N SER A 139 8.24 -24.09 -16.03
CA SER A 139 9.07 -25.26 -16.34
C SER A 139 10.57 -24.97 -16.30
N ASN A 140 10.96 -23.69 -16.36
CA ASN A 140 12.32 -23.20 -16.18
C ASN A 140 12.41 -22.24 -14.99
N ALA A 141 12.87 -22.72 -13.83
CA ALA A 141 13.04 -21.89 -12.64
C ALA A 141 14.08 -20.75 -12.78
N ASP A 142 14.96 -20.81 -13.80
CA ASP A 142 15.91 -19.74 -14.10
C ASP A 142 15.31 -18.58 -14.93
N ASP A 143 14.14 -18.78 -15.53
CA ASP A 143 13.38 -17.82 -16.37
C ASP A 143 11.90 -18.26 -16.48
N ILE A 144 11.08 -17.86 -15.49
CA ILE A 144 9.64 -18.15 -15.42
C ILE A 144 8.88 -17.13 -16.27
N LEU A 145 8.00 -17.61 -17.14
CA LEU A 145 7.28 -16.79 -18.11
C LEU A 145 5.85 -16.55 -17.63
N VAL A 146 5.46 -15.28 -17.46
CA VAL A 146 4.10 -14.88 -17.05
C VAL A 146 3.48 -13.97 -18.11
N TRP A 147 2.48 -14.48 -18.81
CA TRP A 147 1.66 -13.72 -19.75
C TRP A 147 0.50 -13.07 -19.00
N GLY A 148 0.21 -11.80 -19.26
CA GLY A 148 -0.85 -11.10 -18.55
C GLY A 148 -1.25 -9.74 -19.12
N ASP A 149 -2.35 -9.24 -18.58
CA ASP A 149 -2.84 -7.88 -18.77
C ASP A 149 -2.54 -7.08 -17.49
N TYR A 150 -1.59 -6.13 -17.58
CA TYR A 150 -1.01 -5.46 -16.42
C TYR A 150 -1.38 -3.98 -16.42
N TRP A 151 -2.25 -3.60 -15.50
CA TRP A 151 -2.65 -2.21 -15.28
C TRP A 151 -1.95 -1.62 -14.06
N ILE A 152 -1.67 -0.33 -14.11
CA ILE A 152 -1.27 0.49 -12.96
C ILE A 152 -2.17 1.72 -12.90
N PHE A 153 -2.66 2.06 -11.71
CA PHE A 153 -3.55 3.19 -11.47
C PHE A 153 -3.05 4.01 -10.29
N ASN A 154 -3.07 5.33 -10.43
CA ASN A 154 -2.66 6.31 -9.43
C ASN A 154 -3.89 7.00 -8.85
N TYR A 155 -4.01 7.05 -7.52
CA TYR A 155 -5.17 7.57 -6.79
C TYR A 155 -4.79 8.61 -5.75
N ASP A 156 -5.57 9.68 -5.67
CA ASP A 156 -5.55 10.65 -4.58
C ASP A 156 -6.62 10.31 -3.53
N LEU A 157 -6.39 10.68 -2.28
CA LEU A 157 -7.34 10.53 -1.18
C LEU A 157 -8.28 11.75 -1.09
N ASP A 158 -9.58 11.53 -1.32
CA ASP A 158 -10.64 12.53 -1.14
C ASP A 158 -11.62 12.05 -0.07
N GLY A 159 -11.29 12.33 1.19
CA GLY A 159 -12.09 11.91 2.35
C GLY A 159 -12.05 10.40 2.56
N ASP A 160 -13.18 9.71 2.37
CA ASP A 160 -13.32 8.25 2.50
C ASP A 160 -13.26 7.52 1.14
N LYS A 161 -12.59 8.12 0.15
CA LYS A 161 -12.62 7.69 -1.25
C LYS A 161 -11.26 7.85 -1.92
N LEU A 162 -10.89 6.87 -2.74
CA LEU A 162 -9.75 6.98 -3.66
C LEU A 162 -10.21 7.47 -5.03
N VAL A 163 -9.70 8.60 -5.50
CA VAL A 163 -10.03 9.17 -6.83
C VAL A 163 -8.91 8.83 -7.79
N CYS A 164 -9.21 8.02 -8.82
CA CYS A 164 -8.25 7.67 -9.85
C CYS A 164 -7.92 8.90 -10.70
N LYS A 165 -6.68 9.37 -10.61
CA LYS A 165 -6.15 10.51 -11.38
C LYS A 165 -5.64 10.08 -12.74
N SER A 166 -4.92 8.96 -12.77
CA SER A 166 -4.22 8.51 -13.95
C SER A 166 -3.94 7.01 -13.88
N GLY A 167 -3.48 6.45 -14.98
CA GLY A 167 -3.12 5.05 -15.08
C GLY A 167 -3.07 4.57 -16.52
N GLY A 168 -2.72 3.31 -16.70
CA GLY A 168 -2.73 2.70 -18.01
C GLY A 168 -2.27 1.26 -17.99
N ASN A 169 -2.06 0.74 -19.19
CA ASN A 169 -2.08 -0.67 -19.49
C ASN A 169 -0.81 -1.09 -20.25
N TYR A 170 -0.24 -2.19 -19.81
CA TYR A 170 0.98 -2.78 -20.35
C TYR A 170 0.76 -4.29 -20.48
N PRO A 171 -0.01 -4.77 -21.47
CA PRO A 171 -0.17 -6.20 -21.67
C PRO A 171 1.13 -6.77 -22.24
N GLY A 172 1.47 -8.01 -21.88
CA GLY A 172 2.68 -8.64 -22.40
C GLY A 172 3.15 -9.87 -21.64
N LEU A 173 4.45 -10.15 -21.79
CA LEU A 173 5.16 -11.28 -21.19
C LEU A 173 6.23 -10.77 -20.21
N ILE A 174 6.06 -11.07 -18.94
CA ILE A 174 7.03 -10.78 -17.87
C ILE A 174 7.88 -12.03 -17.63
N HIS A 175 9.19 -11.82 -17.54
CA HIS A 175 10.19 -12.81 -17.17
C HIS A 175 10.52 -12.67 -15.67
N ILE A 176 10.45 -13.76 -14.91
CA ILE A 176 10.68 -13.78 -13.47
C ILE A 176 11.78 -14.78 -13.11
N LYS A 177 12.70 -14.35 -12.24
CA LYS A 177 13.71 -15.20 -11.62
C LYS A 177 13.87 -14.82 -10.15
N ASP A 178 13.95 -15.80 -9.25
CA ASP A 178 14.16 -15.58 -7.81
C ASP A 178 13.12 -14.60 -7.18
N ASN A 179 11.88 -14.59 -7.70
CA ASN A 179 10.79 -13.66 -7.38
C ASN A 179 11.05 -12.18 -7.74
N LEU A 180 11.95 -11.92 -8.70
CA LEU A 180 12.22 -10.61 -9.27
C LEU A 180 11.91 -10.61 -10.76
N VAL A 181 11.35 -9.51 -11.27
CA VAL A 181 11.19 -9.30 -12.71
C VAL A 181 12.56 -9.04 -13.34
N THR A 182 12.91 -9.82 -14.35
CA THR A 182 14.20 -9.76 -15.07
C THR A 182 14.07 -9.27 -16.51
N GLY A 183 12.85 -9.22 -17.06
CA GLY A 183 12.54 -8.77 -18.41
C GLY A 183 11.04 -8.60 -18.62
N PHE A 184 10.66 -7.78 -19.60
CA PHE A 184 9.26 -7.52 -19.93
C PHE A 184 9.13 -7.19 -21.42
N ASP A 185 8.53 -8.10 -22.18
CA ASP A 185 8.15 -7.89 -23.57
C ASP A 185 6.71 -7.35 -23.61
N ILE A 186 6.58 -6.05 -23.89
CA ILE A 186 5.31 -5.32 -23.88
C ILE A 186 4.69 -5.30 -25.27
N VAL A 187 3.37 -5.45 -25.35
CA VAL A 187 2.59 -5.20 -26.56
C VAL A 187 2.75 -3.73 -26.99
N ALA A 188 3.00 -3.50 -28.27
CA ALA A 188 3.14 -2.16 -28.84
C ALA A 188 1.79 -1.44 -28.93
N ASP A 189 1.81 -0.12 -29.13
CA ASP A 189 0.61 0.69 -29.28
C ASP A 189 0.24 0.92 -30.77
N GLY A 190 -0.85 1.66 -30.99
CA GLY A 190 -1.24 2.14 -32.32
C GLY A 190 -1.46 1.04 -33.37
N SER A 191 -0.79 1.18 -34.52
CA SER A 191 -0.88 0.23 -35.63
C SER A 191 -0.25 -1.13 -35.32
N ASP A 192 0.70 -1.17 -34.39
CA ASP A 192 1.62 -2.28 -34.21
C ASP A 192 1.13 -3.22 -33.08
N TYR A 193 0.09 -2.80 -32.35
CA TYR A 193 -0.60 -3.56 -31.30
C TYR A 193 -0.98 -4.98 -31.71
N THR A 194 -1.68 -5.15 -32.86
CA THR A 194 -2.21 -6.47 -33.23
C THR A 194 -1.10 -7.46 -33.60
N GLU A 195 -0.03 -6.99 -34.24
CA GLU A 195 1.09 -7.85 -34.65
C GLU A 195 1.98 -8.21 -33.47
N SER A 196 2.29 -7.25 -32.59
CA SER A 196 3.06 -7.48 -31.37
C SER A 196 2.33 -8.36 -30.36
N ALA A 197 1.02 -8.14 -30.13
CA ALA A 197 0.22 -9.01 -29.27
C ALA A 197 0.21 -10.47 -29.75
N LYS A 198 0.05 -10.70 -31.06
CA LYS A 198 0.12 -12.06 -31.62
C LYS A 198 1.51 -12.67 -31.52
N ALA A 199 2.57 -11.88 -31.64
CA ALA A 199 3.94 -12.35 -31.47
C ALA A 199 4.26 -12.74 -30.03
N ILE A 200 3.79 -11.96 -29.04
CA ILE A 200 4.07 -12.16 -27.60
C ILE A 200 3.21 -13.29 -27.01
N PHE A 201 1.91 -13.30 -27.30
CA PHE A 201 0.98 -14.28 -26.72
C PHE A 201 0.90 -15.59 -27.52
N GLY A 202 1.16 -15.57 -28.83
CA GLY A 202 1.10 -16.77 -29.68
C GLY A 202 -0.23 -17.50 -29.57
N ASP A 203 -0.19 -18.79 -29.24
CA ASP A 203 -1.38 -19.64 -29.04
C ASP A 203 -2.30 -19.16 -27.90
N ARG A 204 -1.84 -18.23 -27.04
CA ARG A 204 -2.63 -17.61 -25.95
C ARG A 204 -3.40 -16.37 -26.39
N TYR A 205 -3.18 -15.89 -27.62
CA TYR A 205 -3.71 -14.60 -28.09
C TYR A 205 -5.24 -14.49 -27.99
N GLU A 206 -5.99 -15.57 -28.26
CA GLU A 206 -7.46 -15.56 -28.13
C GLU A 206 -7.91 -15.35 -26.68
N LYS A 207 -7.23 -15.99 -25.71
CA LYS A 207 -7.49 -15.80 -24.28
C LYS A 207 -7.07 -14.41 -23.80
N PHE A 208 -5.97 -13.87 -24.33
CA PHE A 208 -5.55 -12.49 -24.07
C PHE A 208 -6.62 -11.47 -24.51
N GLU A 209 -7.12 -11.59 -25.74
CA GLU A 209 -8.16 -10.68 -26.25
C GLU A 209 -9.46 -10.77 -25.44
N GLU A 210 -9.86 -11.98 -24.99
CA GLU A 210 -11.01 -12.16 -24.09
C GLU A 210 -10.82 -11.44 -22.75
N VAL A 211 -9.66 -11.60 -22.11
CA VAL A 211 -9.34 -10.96 -20.82
C VAL A 211 -9.25 -9.43 -20.97
N ASN A 212 -8.49 -8.94 -21.94
CA ASN A 212 -8.27 -7.51 -22.16
C ASN A 212 -9.57 -6.75 -22.50
N ALA A 213 -10.47 -7.38 -23.28
CA ALA A 213 -11.78 -6.81 -23.60
C ALA A 213 -12.78 -6.84 -22.43
N SER A 214 -12.51 -7.60 -21.36
CA SER A 214 -13.44 -7.78 -20.23
C SER A 214 -13.33 -6.66 -19.19
N THR A 215 -14.01 -5.54 -19.47
CA THR A 215 -14.14 -4.44 -18.49
C THR A 215 -14.79 -4.88 -17.18
N GLU A 216 -15.78 -5.80 -17.22
CA GLU A 216 -16.47 -6.29 -16.02
C GLU A 216 -15.52 -7.05 -15.08
N GLU A 217 -14.74 -7.99 -15.62
CA GLU A 217 -13.78 -8.74 -14.79
C GLU A 217 -12.62 -7.85 -14.33
N ARG A 218 -12.14 -6.92 -15.18
CA ARG A 218 -11.10 -5.95 -14.80
C ARG A 218 -11.54 -5.06 -13.64
N GLU A 219 -12.77 -4.53 -13.65
CA GLU A 219 -13.29 -3.70 -12.55
C GLU A 219 -13.59 -4.52 -11.29
N LYS A 220 -13.97 -5.79 -11.44
CA LYS A 220 -14.11 -6.73 -10.31
C LYS A 220 -12.77 -7.02 -9.63
N ILE A 221 -11.72 -7.29 -10.39
CA ILE A 221 -10.36 -7.47 -9.85
C ILE A 221 -9.88 -6.15 -9.22
N ARG A 222 -10.06 -5.01 -9.89
CA ARG A 222 -9.75 -3.66 -9.36
C ARG A 222 -10.40 -3.41 -8.00
N THR A 223 -11.72 -3.63 -7.91
CA THR A 223 -12.51 -3.46 -6.68
C THR A 223 -11.95 -4.33 -5.55
N GLN A 224 -11.65 -5.59 -5.83
CA GLN A 224 -11.09 -6.50 -4.84
C GLN A 224 -9.69 -6.08 -4.40
N THR A 225 -8.80 -5.72 -5.34
CA THR A 225 -7.43 -5.29 -5.03
C THR A 225 -7.40 -4.02 -4.19
N ILE A 226 -8.27 -3.05 -4.47
CA ILE A 226 -8.41 -1.84 -3.64
C ILE A 226 -8.98 -2.19 -2.25
N SER A 227 -9.99 -3.07 -2.18
CA SER A 227 -10.55 -3.53 -0.89
C SER A 227 -9.49 -4.23 -0.03
N ASP A 228 -8.67 -5.11 -0.62
CA ASP A 228 -7.58 -5.81 0.07
C ASP A 228 -6.50 -4.84 0.56
N TYR A 229 -6.15 -3.83 -0.24
CA TYR A 229 -5.24 -2.76 0.16
C TYR A 229 -5.79 -1.95 1.35
N VAL A 230 -7.05 -1.53 1.29
CA VAL A 230 -7.74 -0.78 2.36
C VAL A 230 -7.80 -1.60 3.66
N LYS A 231 -8.20 -2.86 3.56
CA LYS A 231 -8.33 -3.78 4.72
C LYS A 231 -6.98 -4.12 5.34
N SER A 232 -5.94 -4.37 4.53
CA SER A 232 -4.61 -4.72 5.04
C SER A 232 -3.86 -3.57 5.71
N HIS A 233 -4.33 -2.33 5.56
CA HIS A 233 -3.77 -1.13 6.18
C HIS A 233 -4.76 -0.42 7.13
N GLU A 234 -5.88 -1.06 7.47
CA GLU A 234 -6.90 -0.54 8.41
C GLU A 234 -7.43 0.86 8.03
N LEU A 235 -7.53 1.16 6.72
CA LEU A 235 -7.89 2.48 6.20
C LEU A 235 -9.41 2.70 6.23
N ASN A 236 -9.84 3.92 6.58
CA ASN A 236 -11.25 4.34 6.60
C ASN A 236 -11.76 4.77 5.22
N ILE A 237 -11.50 3.96 4.19
CA ILE A 237 -11.88 4.22 2.79
C ILE A 237 -13.01 3.26 2.41
N THR A 238 -14.11 3.78 1.87
CA THR A 238 -15.33 3.01 1.58
C THR A 238 -15.61 2.81 0.10
N LYS A 239 -14.94 3.57 -0.78
CA LYS A 239 -15.18 3.57 -2.24
C LYS A 239 -13.96 4.03 -3.03
N TYR A 240 -13.97 3.76 -4.33
CA TYR A 240 -13.09 4.41 -5.30
C TYR A 240 -13.93 5.11 -6.39
N GLN A 241 -13.31 5.96 -7.20
CA GLN A 241 -14.00 6.71 -8.25
C GLN A 241 -13.05 7.01 -9.41
N ASP A 242 -13.51 6.82 -10.64
CA ASP A 242 -12.89 7.43 -11.82
C ASP A 242 -13.44 8.84 -12.05
N GLU A 243 -12.57 9.79 -12.41
CA GLU A 243 -12.97 11.20 -12.52
C GLU A 243 -14.12 11.39 -13.53
N GLY A 244 -15.22 12.02 -13.08
CA GLY A 244 -16.44 12.22 -13.87
C GLY A 244 -17.47 11.08 -13.83
N TRP A 245 -17.18 9.96 -13.14
CA TRP A 245 -18.09 8.83 -12.96
C TRP A 245 -18.66 8.74 -11.55
N ASP A 246 -19.71 7.94 -11.34
CA ASP A 246 -20.24 7.66 -10.00
C ASP A 246 -19.24 6.80 -9.19
N PRO A 247 -19.05 7.06 -7.87
CA PRO A 247 -18.17 6.23 -7.03
C PRO A 247 -18.64 4.77 -6.89
N VAL A 248 -17.69 3.85 -6.89
CA VAL A 248 -17.89 2.41 -6.70
C VAL A 248 -17.54 2.03 -5.25
N ASN A 249 -18.53 1.53 -4.51
CA ASN A 249 -18.33 1.08 -3.13
C ASN A 249 -17.43 -0.17 -3.07
N LEU A 250 -16.51 -0.19 -2.12
CA LEU A 250 -15.71 -1.37 -1.81
C LEU A 250 -16.55 -2.37 -1.00
N PRO A 251 -16.33 -3.69 -1.16
CA PRO A 251 -16.95 -4.69 -0.31
C PRO A 251 -16.41 -4.62 1.12
N GLU A 252 -17.31 -4.74 2.11
CA GLU A 252 -17.02 -4.91 3.54
C GLU A 252 -16.15 -6.15 3.84
#